data_AF-A0A381Z736-F1
#
_entry.id   AF-A0A381Z736-F1
#
_cell.length_a   1.000
_cell.length_b   1.000
_cell.length_c   1.000
_cell.angle_alpha   90.00
_cell.angle_beta   90.00
_cell.angle_gamma   90.00
#
_symmetry.space_group_name_H-M   'P 1'
#
loop_
_entity.id
_entity.type
_entity.pdbx_description
1 polymer ?
#
loop_
_entity_poly.entity_id
_entity_poly.type
_entity_poly.pdbx_seq_one_letter_code
_entity_poly.pdbx_strand_id
1 'polypeptide(L)'
;MVEKSKPQLVMPVWSSPLGQGPHPMERAEMLIIECTADANELARITPSFCKPGEHNRVRVFFTNNVQPPNSLNFREVGLIQEVRYGNETVQTMPYLWVSDDMAMLGGRELFGMPKLLMDDIPVEIHANQLFGRLAR
;
A
#
# COMPACT_ATOMS: atom_id res chain seq x y z
N MET A 1 23.13 -22.47 -16.21
CA MET A 1 23.18 -22.39 -14.73
C MET A 1 22.29 -21.24 -14.33
N VAL A 2 21.17 -21.52 -13.67
CA VAL A 2 20.32 -20.46 -13.10
C VAL A 2 21.06 -19.94 -11.88
N GLU A 3 21.43 -18.66 -11.91
CA GLU A 3 22.02 -17.98 -10.77
C GLU A 3 21.02 -18.09 -9.61
N LYS A 4 21.39 -18.82 -8.54
CA LYS A 4 20.56 -18.89 -7.33
C LYS A 4 20.52 -17.47 -6.76
N SER A 5 19.35 -16.85 -6.78
CA SER A 5 19.13 -15.55 -6.15
C SER A 5 19.66 -15.57 -4.72
N LYS A 6 20.48 -14.58 -4.35
CA LYS A 6 20.93 -14.43 -2.96
C LYS A 6 19.69 -14.39 -2.04
N PRO A 7 19.72 -15.06 -0.89
CA PRO A 7 18.58 -15.06 0.03
C PRO A 7 18.28 -13.62 0.45
N GLN A 8 17.00 -13.24 0.40
CA GLN A 8 16.52 -11.98 0.93
C GLN A 8 16.71 -12.00 2.44
N LEU A 9 17.64 -11.19 2.94
CA LEU A 9 17.98 -11.12 4.36
C LEU A 9 16.93 -10.28 5.09
N VAL A 10 16.04 -10.96 5.80
CA VAL A 10 15.02 -10.38 6.68
C VAL A 10 15.24 -10.93 8.09
N MET A 11 15.04 -10.10 9.11
CA MET A 11 15.22 -10.51 10.50
C MET A 11 13.93 -11.10 11.08
N PRO A 12 14.02 -12.07 12.00
CA PRO A 12 15.24 -12.73 12.47
C PRO A 12 15.75 -13.80 11.48
N VAL A 13 17.08 -13.89 11.33
CA VAL A 13 17.76 -14.74 10.32
C VAL A 13 17.24 -16.19 10.24
N TRP A 14 16.91 -16.79 11.39
CA TRP A 14 16.53 -18.20 11.48
C TRP A 14 15.01 -18.45 11.49
N SER A 15 14.21 -17.38 11.49
CA SER A 15 12.75 -17.46 11.55
C SER A 15 12.13 -16.20 10.92
N SER A 16 12.57 -15.86 9.71
CA SER A 16 12.06 -14.70 8.99
C SER A 16 10.54 -14.78 8.88
N PRO A 17 9.80 -13.71 9.23
CA PRO A 17 8.36 -13.64 9.00
C PRO A 17 8.02 -13.61 7.51
N LEU A 18 8.95 -13.13 6.67
CA LEU A 18 8.75 -12.95 5.24
C LEU A 18 9.34 -14.15 4.48
N GLY A 19 8.50 -14.80 3.68
CA GLY A 19 8.94 -15.77 2.67
C GLY A 19 9.73 -15.09 1.56
N GLN A 20 10.50 -15.88 0.79
CA GLN A 20 11.20 -15.37 -0.40
C GLN A 20 10.18 -14.97 -1.48
N GLY A 21 10.47 -13.89 -2.19
CA GLY A 21 9.67 -13.47 -3.34
C GLY A 21 9.70 -14.47 -4.51
N PRO A 22 8.85 -14.28 -5.53
CA PRO A 22 7.95 -13.13 -5.72
C PRO A 22 6.72 -13.16 -4.78
N HIS A 23 6.11 -11.99 -4.57
CA HIS A 23 4.87 -11.82 -3.76
C HIS A 23 3.69 -11.48 -4.68
N PRO A 24 3.18 -12.43 -5.47
CA PRO A 24 2.10 -12.17 -6.41
C PRO A 24 0.82 -11.78 -5.69
N MET A 25 0.18 -10.70 -6.15
CA MET A 25 -1.18 -10.37 -5.74
C MET A 25 -2.14 -11.25 -6.54
N GLU A 26 -2.69 -12.29 -5.92
CA GLU A 26 -3.64 -13.20 -6.55
C GLU A 26 -5.00 -12.53 -6.75
N ARG A 27 -5.42 -11.70 -5.78
CA ARG A 27 -6.66 -10.93 -5.85
C ARG A 27 -6.48 -9.58 -5.19
N ALA A 28 -7.03 -8.54 -5.80
CA ALA A 28 -7.17 -7.21 -5.22
C ALA A 28 -8.52 -6.62 -5.65
N GLU A 29 -9.51 -6.69 -4.76
CA GLU A 29 -10.78 -5.98 -4.96
C GLU A 29 -10.65 -4.60 -4.33
N MET A 30 -10.96 -3.53 -5.07
CA MET A 30 -10.68 -2.17 -4.63
C MET A 30 -11.91 -1.26 -4.74
N LEU A 31 -12.20 -0.52 -3.68
CA LEU A 31 -12.99 0.71 -3.71
C LEU A 31 -12.02 1.88 -3.81
N ILE A 32 -12.09 2.66 -4.88
CA ILE A 32 -11.26 3.85 -5.08
C ILE A 32 -12.15 5.08 -5.17
N ILE A 33 -11.84 6.09 -4.36
CA ILE A 33 -12.54 7.37 -4.31
C ILE A 33 -11.54 8.46 -4.66
N GLU A 34 -11.81 9.19 -5.74
CA GLU A 34 -11.04 10.39 -6.09
C GLU A 34 -11.65 11.62 -5.40
N CYS A 35 -10.81 12.35 -4.68
CA CYS A 35 -11.19 13.53 -3.94
C CYS A 35 -10.32 14.72 -4.34
N THR A 36 -10.88 15.92 -4.29
CA THR A 36 -10.08 17.15 -4.32
C THR A 36 -9.57 17.46 -2.92
N ALA A 37 -8.28 17.74 -2.79
CA ALA A 37 -7.61 18.06 -1.52
C ALA A 37 -7.05 19.48 -1.53
N ASP A 38 -6.72 20.00 -0.35
CA ASP A 38 -6.06 21.30 -0.22
C ASP A 38 -4.63 21.26 -0.81
N ALA A 39 -4.27 22.27 -1.59
CA ALA A 39 -2.99 22.33 -2.28
C ALA A 39 -1.79 22.40 -1.32
N ASN A 40 -1.94 23.08 -0.17
CA ASN A 40 -0.87 23.19 0.81
C ASN A 40 -0.65 21.85 1.52
N GLU A 41 -1.72 21.11 1.80
CA GLU A 41 -1.60 19.76 2.36
C GLU A 41 -0.93 18.80 1.37
N LEU A 42 -1.26 18.88 0.08
CA LEU A 42 -0.57 18.09 -0.95
C LEU A 42 0.92 18.44 -1.03
N ALA A 43 1.26 19.72 -0.97
CA ALA A 43 2.66 20.14 -0.93
C ALA A 43 3.38 19.62 0.33
N ARG A 44 2.71 19.64 1.49
CA ARG A 44 3.27 19.19 2.76
C ARG A 44 3.61 17.69 2.78
N ILE A 45 2.77 16.85 2.18
CA ILE A 45 2.96 15.39 2.17
C ILE A 45 3.78 14.89 0.97
N THR A 46 4.03 15.75 -0.02
CA THR A 46 4.87 15.41 -1.18
C THR A 46 6.31 15.19 -0.72
N PRO A 47 6.98 14.08 -1.11
CA PRO A 47 8.40 13.89 -0.81
C PRO A 47 9.25 15.05 -1.32
N SER A 48 10.28 15.46 -0.56
CA SER A 48 11.09 16.65 -0.87
C SER A 48 11.84 16.60 -2.20
N PHE A 49 12.08 15.40 -2.74
CA PHE A 49 12.70 15.18 -4.05
C PHE A 49 11.69 15.15 -5.22
N CYS A 50 10.40 15.34 -4.94
CA CYS A 50 9.30 15.43 -5.91
C CYS A 50 8.66 16.83 -5.87
N LYS A 51 7.87 17.15 -6.89
CA LYS A 51 6.93 18.28 -6.89
C LYS A 51 5.49 17.75 -6.83
N PRO A 52 4.53 18.49 -6.24
CA PRO A 52 3.12 18.12 -6.34
C PRO A 52 2.68 17.93 -7.79
N GLY A 53 1.68 17.08 -8.02
CA GLY A 53 1.06 16.91 -9.34
C GLY A 53 0.43 18.20 -9.86
N GLU A 54 0.06 18.20 -11.14
CA GLU A 54 -0.53 19.37 -11.80
C GLU A 54 -1.96 19.68 -11.33
N HIS A 55 -2.55 18.77 -10.55
CA HIS A 55 -3.91 18.87 -10.04
C HIS A 55 -3.96 18.60 -8.53
N ASN A 56 -4.99 19.13 -7.87
CA ASN A 56 -5.22 18.93 -6.45
C ASN A 56 -6.06 17.69 -6.14
N ARG A 57 -5.77 16.56 -6.79
CA ARG A 57 -6.52 15.31 -6.64
C ARG A 57 -5.72 14.25 -5.90
N VAL A 58 -6.40 13.53 -5.03
CA VAL A 58 -5.88 12.33 -4.35
C VAL A 58 -6.89 11.21 -4.48
N ARG A 59 -6.39 9.98 -4.45
CA ARG A 59 -7.23 8.79 -4.44
C ARG A 59 -7.12 8.12 -3.09
N VAL A 60 -8.24 7.96 -2.40
CA VAL A 60 -8.37 7.07 -1.25
C VAL A 60 -8.74 5.70 -1.79
N PHE A 61 -8.10 4.65 -1.32
CA PHE A 61 -8.49 3.29 -1.67
C PHE A 61 -8.73 2.44 -0.44
N PHE A 62 -9.61 1.45 -0.59
CA PHE A 62 -9.86 0.37 0.35
C PHE A 62 -9.79 -0.94 -0.43
N THR A 63 -9.09 -1.95 0.09
CA THR A 63 -8.92 -3.23 -0.62
C THR A 63 -9.25 -4.45 0.20
N ASN A 64 -9.71 -5.48 -0.50
CA ASN A 64 -9.66 -6.87 -0.09
C ASN A 64 -8.59 -7.58 -0.92
N ASN A 65 -7.44 -7.88 -0.30
CA ASN A 65 -6.27 -8.44 -0.98
C ASN A 65 -6.04 -9.91 -0.63
N VAL A 66 -5.47 -10.64 -1.59
CA VAL A 66 -4.94 -11.99 -1.40
C VAL A 66 -3.53 -12.09 -2.01
N GLN A 67 -2.51 -12.34 -1.18
CA GLN A 67 -1.10 -12.36 -1.62
C GLN A 67 -0.32 -13.55 -1.03
N PRO A 68 -0.49 -14.76 -1.55
CA PRO A 68 0.32 -15.90 -1.14
C PRO A 68 1.80 -15.72 -1.57
N PRO A 69 2.76 -16.36 -0.87
CA PRO A 69 2.58 -17.14 0.35
C PRO A 69 2.62 -16.28 1.64
N ASN A 70 3.02 -15.01 1.55
CA ASN A 70 3.32 -14.19 2.73
C ASN A 70 2.04 -13.65 3.38
N SER A 71 1.35 -12.77 2.67
CA SER A 71 0.21 -12.03 3.22
C SER A 71 -1.06 -12.62 2.64
N LEU A 72 -1.56 -13.68 3.27
CA LEU A 72 -2.63 -14.52 2.73
C LEU A 72 -3.88 -13.71 2.41
N ASN A 73 -4.67 -13.31 3.40
CA ASN A 73 -5.82 -12.44 3.23
C ASN A 73 -5.61 -11.21 4.08
N PHE A 74 -5.64 -10.03 3.48
CA PHE A 74 -5.46 -8.78 4.22
C PHE A 74 -6.27 -7.64 3.61
N ARG A 75 -6.47 -6.61 4.41
CA ARG A 75 -7.13 -5.37 4.01
C ARG A 75 -6.11 -4.28 3.95
N GLU A 76 -6.26 -3.38 2.98
CA GLU A 76 -5.38 -2.23 2.88
C GLU A 76 -6.20 -0.97 2.60
N VAL A 77 -5.88 0.09 3.33
CA VAL A 77 -6.46 1.41 3.12
C VAL A 77 -5.33 2.40 2.95
N GLY A 78 -5.42 3.26 1.94
CA GLY A 78 -4.33 4.18 1.68
C GLY A 78 -4.72 5.38 0.87
N LEU A 79 -3.77 6.30 0.81
CA LEU A 79 -3.82 7.48 -0.05
C LEU A 79 -2.81 7.30 -1.18
N ILE A 80 -3.26 7.55 -2.41
CA ILE A 80 -2.42 7.64 -3.60
C ILE A 80 -2.40 9.10 -4.02
N GLN A 81 -1.20 9.66 -4.04
CA GLN A 81 -0.93 11.01 -4.51
C GLN A 81 -0.11 10.95 -5.79
N GLU A 82 -0.57 11.67 -6.80
CA GLU A 82 0.23 11.93 -8.00
C GLU A 82 1.26 13.04 -7.72
N VAL A 83 2.51 12.80 -8.12
CA VAL A 83 3.63 13.73 -7.99
C VAL A 83 4.48 13.74 -9.26
N ARG A 84 5.31 14.77 -9.41
CA ARG A 84 6.29 14.89 -10.48
C ARG A 84 7.68 14.57 -9.94
N TYR A 85 8.31 13.54 -10.50
CA TYR A 85 9.71 13.18 -10.22
C TYR A 85 10.53 13.44 -11.49
N GLY A 86 11.28 14.54 -11.50
CA GLY A 86 11.91 15.04 -12.71
C GLY A 86 10.86 15.37 -13.78
N ASN A 87 10.94 14.69 -14.92
CA ASN A 87 9.99 14.85 -16.03
C ASN A 87 8.86 13.80 -16.03
N GLU A 88 8.86 12.89 -15.05
CA GLU A 88 7.91 11.78 -14.98
C GLU A 88 6.76 12.08 -14.01
N THR A 89 5.57 11.63 -14.36
CA THR A 89 4.41 11.62 -13.46
C THR A 89 4.38 10.26 -12.79
N VAL A 90 4.50 10.26 -11.46
CA VAL A 90 4.56 9.05 -10.65
C VAL A 90 3.55 9.12 -9.51
N GLN A 91 3.29 7.97 -8.89
CA GLN A 91 2.41 7.88 -7.73
C GLN A 91 3.23 7.63 -6.47
N THR A 92 2.84 8.29 -5.40
CA THR A 92 3.35 8.05 -4.05
C THR A 92 2.21 7.63 -3.15
N MET A 93 2.53 6.82 -2.14
CA MET A 93 1.60 6.41 -1.10
C MET A 93 2.05 7.01 0.22
N PRO A 94 1.68 8.25 0.55
CA PRO A 94 2.15 8.91 1.78
C PRO A 94 1.61 8.24 3.05
N TYR A 95 0.44 7.61 2.96
CA TYR A 95 -0.22 6.93 4.08
C TYR A 95 -0.80 5.60 3.64
N LEU A 96 -0.54 4.55 4.43
CA LEU A 96 -0.98 3.21 4.16
C LEU A 96 -1.26 2.47 5.47
N TRP A 97 -2.41 1.83 5.57
CA TRP A 97 -2.83 1.02 6.71
C TRP A 97 -3.19 -0.38 6.22
N VAL A 98 -2.84 -1.38 7.02
CA VAL A 98 -3.00 -2.80 6.66
C VAL A 98 -3.44 -3.64 7.85
N SER A 99 -4.29 -4.63 7.63
CA SER A 99 -4.81 -5.48 8.72
C SER A 99 -3.90 -6.66 9.10
N ASP A 100 -2.85 -6.91 8.32
CA ASP A 100 -1.95 -8.06 8.48
C ASP A 100 -0.51 -7.59 8.73
N ASP A 101 0.16 -8.18 9.71
CA ASP A 101 1.50 -7.80 10.14
C ASP A 101 2.57 -8.24 9.14
N MET A 102 2.41 -9.39 8.47
CA MET A 102 3.31 -9.84 7.41
C MET A 102 3.25 -8.90 6.21
N ALA A 103 2.05 -8.46 5.82
CA ALA A 103 1.86 -7.44 4.79
C ALA A 103 2.49 -6.09 5.20
N MET A 104 2.40 -5.73 6.48
CA MET A 104 3.03 -4.53 7.03
C MET A 104 4.55 -4.62 6.92
N LEU A 105 5.14 -5.65 7.53
CA LEU A 105 6.58 -5.86 7.57
C LEU A 105 7.15 -5.99 6.16
N GLY A 106 6.52 -6.80 5.30
CA GLY A 106 6.92 -6.97 3.90
C GLY A 106 6.87 -5.67 3.12
N GLY A 107 5.79 -4.89 3.27
CA GLY A 107 5.69 -3.58 2.63
C GLY A 107 6.79 -2.62 3.08
N ARG A 108 7.08 -2.56 4.39
CA ARG A 108 8.05 -1.63 4.97
C ARG A 108 9.49 -2.01 4.65
N GLU A 109 9.85 -3.25 4.90
CA GLU A 109 11.24 -3.71 4.88
C GLU A 109 11.74 -4.02 3.47
N LEU A 110 10.84 -4.47 2.58
CA LEU A 110 11.22 -4.85 1.22
C LEU A 110 11.00 -3.72 0.21
N PHE A 111 9.95 -2.91 0.38
CA PHE A 111 9.50 -1.93 -0.61
C PHE A 111 9.48 -0.48 -0.09
N GLY A 112 9.78 -0.25 1.19
CA GLY A 112 9.77 1.10 1.78
C GLY A 112 8.37 1.71 1.92
N MET A 113 7.31 0.90 1.90
CA MET A 113 5.93 1.39 2.03
C MET A 113 5.66 1.86 3.46
N PRO A 114 4.96 2.99 3.68
CA PRO A 114 4.73 3.55 5.01
C PRO A 114 3.54 2.89 5.73
N LYS A 115 3.54 1.54 5.79
CA LYS A 115 2.43 0.77 6.37
C LYS A 115 2.36 0.90 7.88
N LEU A 116 1.14 1.03 8.38
CA LEU A 116 0.75 0.93 9.79
C LEU A 116 -0.33 -0.14 9.94
N LEU A 117 -0.47 -0.72 11.14
CA LEU A 117 -1.55 -1.67 11.42
C LEU A 117 -2.91 -0.95 11.60
N MET A 118 -3.97 -1.64 11.19
CA MET A 118 -5.39 -1.29 11.41
C MET A 118 -6.20 -2.55 11.75
N ASP A 119 -7.44 -2.35 12.19
CA ASP A 119 -8.37 -3.46 12.39
C ASP A 119 -8.72 -4.17 11.07
N ASP A 120 -8.96 -5.48 11.13
CA ASP A 120 -9.35 -6.29 9.97
C ASP A 120 -10.82 -6.08 9.59
N ILE A 121 -11.08 -4.97 8.90
CA ILE A 121 -12.43 -4.58 8.44
C ILE A 121 -12.47 -4.68 6.90
N PRO A 122 -13.28 -5.60 6.33
CA PRO A 122 -13.37 -5.76 4.89
C PRO A 122 -14.12 -4.61 4.21
N VAL A 123 -13.88 -4.48 2.91
CA VAL A 123 -14.83 -3.79 2.03
C VAL A 123 -16.07 -4.68 1.89
N GLU A 124 -17.25 -4.12 2.17
CA GLU A 124 -18.52 -4.84 2.20
C GLU A 124 -19.53 -4.28 1.20
N ILE A 125 -20.34 -5.16 0.62
CA ILE A 125 -21.48 -4.79 -0.23
C ILE A 125 -22.76 -5.08 0.54
N HIS A 126 -23.56 -4.05 0.79
CA HIS A 126 -24.90 -4.18 1.35
C HIS A 126 -25.93 -3.67 0.33
N ALA A 127 -26.67 -4.61 -0.28
CA ALA A 127 -27.60 -4.33 -1.38
C ALA A 127 -26.94 -3.53 -2.52
N ASN A 128 -27.31 -2.27 -2.71
CA ASN A 128 -26.79 -1.37 -3.75
C ASN A 128 -25.71 -0.40 -3.25
N GLN A 129 -25.16 -0.65 -2.06
CA GLN A 129 -24.16 0.21 -1.42
C GLN A 129 -22.87 -0.57 -1.15
N LEU A 130 -21.73 0.10 -1.38
CA LEU A 130 -20.39 -0.42 -1.14
C LEU A 130 -19.74 0.41 -0.03
N PHE A 131 -19.20 -0.26 0.99
CA PHE A 131 -18.66 0.37 2.19
C PHE A 131 -17.19 0.02 2.37
N GLY A 132 -16.39 1.04 2.66
CA GLY A 132 -15.02 0.91 3.15
C GLY A 132 -14.87 1.64 4.47
N ARG A 133 -14.12 1.08 5.41
CA ARG A 133 -13.88 1.67 6.73
C ARG A 133 -12.43 1.48 7.16
N LEU A 134 -11.92 2.47 7.88
CA LEU A 134 -10.64 2.41 8.61
C LEU A 134 -10.93 2.57 10.11
N ALA A 135 -10.38 1.68 10.94
CA ALA A 135 -10.39 1.77 12.40
C ALA A 135 -9.03 1.31 12.96
N ARG A 136 -8.66 1.82 14.14
CA ARG A 136 -7.37 1.57 14.79
C ARG A 136 -7.54 1.54 16.30
#